data_AF-A0A7S3SGP2-F1
#
_entry.id   AF-A0A7S3SGP2-F1
#
_cell.length_a   1.000
_cell.length_b   1.000
_cell.length_c   1.000
_cell.angle_alpha   90.00
_cell.angle_beta   90.00
_cell.angle_gamma   90.00
#
_symmetry.space_group_name_H-M   'P 1'
#
loop_
_entity.id
_entity.type
_entity.pdbx_description
1 polymer ?
#
loop_
_entity_poly.entity_id
_entity_poly.type
_entity_poly.pdbx_seq_one_letter_code
_entity_poly.pdbx_strand_id
1 'polypeptide(L)'
;LNATFGNAVEMIVTISAIREGLVGVVQGSLLGSILSNLLLVMGMAFFAAGLRGKESRFTAVGASANMSCLTLGSIALALPTLYDHIPNSTAEDVLLISRISSVVIAIVYIMFLVFQLCTHADIFSGEEEEEEQAALS
;
A
#
# COMPACT_ATOMS: atom_id res chain seq x y z
N LEU A 1 -10.02 -10.88 -7.97
CA LEU A 1 -9.67 -11.62 -6.73
C LEU A 1 -8.19 -11.41 -6.31
N ASN A 2 -7.49 -10.37 -6.80
CA ASN A 2 -6.06 -10.19 -6.55
C ASN A 2 -5.72 -9.51 -5.21
N ALA A 3 -6.53 -8.54 -4.76
CA ALA A 3 -6.24 -7.74 -3.56
C ALA A 3 -6.10 -8.56 -2.27
N THR A 4 -7.00 -9.53 -2.05
CA THR A 4 -7.02 -10.32 -0.80
C THR A 4 -6.05 -11.49 -0.82
N PHE A 5 -5.86 -12.14 -1.97
CA PHE A 5 -4.98 -13.30 -2.08
C PHE A 5 -3.50 -12.92 -2.18
N GLY A 6 -3.17 -11.78 -2.81
CA GLY A 6 -1.79 -11.29 -2.91
C GLY A 6 -1.15 -10.98 -1.54
N ASN A 7 -1.95 -10.52 -0.58
CA ASN A 7 -1.49 -10.19 0.78
C ASN A 7 -1.99 -11.19 1.84
N ALA A 8 -2.50 -12.35 1.45
CA ALA A 8 -3.10 -13.31 2.38
C ALA A 8 -2.08 -13.86 3.40
N VAL A 9 -0.86 -14.15 2.95
CA VAL A 9 0.23 -14.63 3.81
C VAL A 9 0.57 -13.59 4.87
N GLU A 10 0.67 -12.32 4.47
CA GLU A 10 0.95 -11.21 5.39
C GLU A 10 -0.16 -11.04 6.42
N MET A 11 -1.44 -11.13 6.01
CA MET A 11 -2.57 -11.11 6.94
C MET A 11 -2.54 -12.25 7.95
N ILE A 12 -2.25 -13.48 7.51
CA ILE A 12 -2.19 -14.65 8.40
C ILE A 12 -1.08 -14.47 9.44
N VAL A 13 0.12 -14.08 9.01
CA VAL A 13 1.26 -13.84 9.92
C VAL A 13 0.95 -12.70 10.89
N THR A 14 0.37 -11.61 10.40
CA THR A 14 -0.04 -10.46 11.22
C THR A 14 -1.03 -10.88 12.31
N ILE A 15 -2.09 -11.62 11.95
CA ILE A 15 -3.09 -12.08 12.91
C ILE A 15 -2.47 -13.04 13.95
N SER A 16 -1.57 -13.94 13.52
CA SER A 16 -0.88 -14.85 14.44
C SER A 16 -0.01 -14.09 15.44
N ALA A 17 0.80 -13.13 14.96
CA ALA A 17 1.69 -12.33 15.80
C ALA A 17 0.91 -11.44 16.78
N ILE A 18 -0.23 -10.86 16.37
CA ILE A 18 -1.11 -10.11 17.29
C ILE A 18 -1.64 -11.02 18.40
N ARG A 19 -2.04 -12.26 18.09
CA ARG A 19 -2.53 -13.22 19.09
C ARG A 19 -1.47 -13.59 20.13
N GLU A 20 -0.20 -13.54 19.74
CA GLU A 20 0.95 -13.76 20.63
C GLU A 20 1.41 -12.48 21.37
N GLY A 21 0.73 -11.34 21.16
CA GLY A 21 1.08 -10.07 21.78
C GLY A 21 2.29 -9.36 21.15
N LEU A 22 2.75 -9.82 19.99
CA LEU A 22 3.93 -9.30 19.29
C LEU A 22 3.61 -8.05 18.45
N VAL A 23 2.99 -7.04 19.07
CA VAL A 23 2.52 -5.82 18.37
C VAL A 23 3.69 -5.06 17.71
N GLY A 24 4.84 -4.98 18.38
CA GLY A 24 6.02 -4.33 17.79
C GLY A 24 6.57 -5.04 16.54
N VAL A 25 6.48 -6.38 16.50
CA VAL A 25 6.87 -7.17 15.32
C VAL A 25 5.91 -6.90 14.17
N VAL A 26 4.61 -6.83 14.45
CA VAL A 26 3.57 -6.52 13.46
C VAL A 26 3.79 -5.13 12.87
N GLN A 27 4.01 -4.11 13.72
CA GLN A 27 4.27 -2.75 13.26
C GLN A 27 5.52 -2.68 12.36
N GLY A 28 6.62 -3.32 12.78
CA GLY A 28 7.85 -3.40 11.98
C GLY A 28 7.66 -4.15 10.66
N SER A 29 6.91 -5.25 10.67
CA SER A 29 6.62 -6.05 9.48
C SER A 29 5.78 -5.29 8.46
N LEU A 30 4.72 -4.59 8.90
CA LEU A 30 3.85 -3.82 8.01
C LEU A 30 4.60 -2.64 7.37
N LEU A 31 5.41 -1.91 8.15
CA LEU A 31 6.28 -0.87 7.61
C LEU A 31 7.32 -1.43 6.64
N GLY A 32 7.93 -2.57 6.98
CA GLY A 32 8.89 -3.26 6.13
C GLY A 32 8.30 -3.70 4.80
N SER A 33 7.07 -4.22 4.79
CA SER A 33 6.34 -4.62 3.58
C SER A 33 6.10 -3.43 2.64
N ILE A 34 5.63 -2.29 3.19
CA ILE A 34 5.45 -1.05 2.42
C ILE A 34 6.77 -0.58 1.82
N LEU A 35 7.84 -0.49 2.62
CA LEU A 35 9.16 -0.05 2.14
C LEU A 35 9.76 -1.01 1.12
N SER A 36 9.59 -2.33 1.30
CA SER A 36 10.05 -3.34 0.35
C SER A 36 9.35 -3.19 -0.99
N ASN A 37 8.03 -3.02 -1.01
CA ASN A 37 7.28 -2.86 -2.25
C ASN A 37 7.61 -1.54 -2.97
N LEU A 38 7.75 -0.44 -2.22
CA LEU A 38 8.01 0.88 -2.79
C LEU A 38 9.45 1.12 -3.22
N LEU A 39 10.44 0.59 -2.49
CA LEU A 39 11.85 0.87 -2.76
C LEU A 39 12.55 -0.32 -3.41
N LEU A 40 12.42 -1.50 -2.82
CA LEU A 40 13.15 -2.66 -3.31
C LEU A 40 12.51 -3.21 -4.59
N VAL A 41 11.24 -3.58 -4.56
CA VAL A 41 10.55 -4.18 -5.71
C VAL A 41 10.46 -3.18 -6.86
N MET A 42 9.93 -1.98 -6.60
CA MET A 42 9.84 -0.93 -7.63
C MET A 42 11.22 -0.50 -8.15
N GLY A 43 12.22 -0.34 -7.28
CA GLY A 43 13.58 0.03 -7.68
C GLY A 43 14.24 -1.04 -8.55
N MET A 44 14.07 -2.31 -8.21
CA MET A 44 14.54 -3.43 -9.03
C MET A 44 13.78 -3.53 -10.36
N ALA A 45 12.48 -3.25 -10.37
CA ALA A 45 11.67 -3.21 -11.59
C ALA A 45 12.17 -2.10 -12.54
N PHE A 46 12.42 -0.89 -12.03
CA PHE A 46 12.99 0.20 -12.82
C PHE A 46 14.40 -0.10 -13.31
N PHE A 47 15.23 -0.73 -12.46
CA PHE A 47 16.56 -1.15 -12.85
C PHE A 47 16.51 -2.18 -13.99
N ALA A 48 15.66 -3.21 -13.87
CA ALA A 48 15.48 -4.23 -14.90
C ALA A 48 14.87 -3.64 -16.19
N ALA A 49 13.88 -2.75 -16.08
CA ALA A 49 13.28 -2.07 -17.22
C ALA A 49 14.31 -1.20 -17.95
N GLY A 50 15.13 -0.44 -17.22
CA GLY A 50 16.20 0.40 -17.78
C GLY A 50 17.31 -0.38 -18.49
N LEU A 51 17.52 -1.65 -18.14
CA LEU A 51 18.42 -2.56 -18.87
C LEU A 51 17.82 -3.04 -20.20
N ARG A 52 16.49 -3.06 -20.33
CA ARG A 52 15.77 -3.57 -21.51
C ARG A 52 15.38 -2.47 -22.50
N GLY A 53 15.19 -1.24 -22.04
CA GLY A 53 14.85 -0.08 -22.88
C GLY A 53 14.87 1.25 -22.12
N LYS A 54 14.86 2.39 -22.86
CA LYS A 54 14.94 3.73 -22.25
C LYS A 54 13.60 4.28 -21.75
N GLU A 55 12.49 3.73 -22.21
CA GLU A 55 11.15 4.23 -21.88
C GLU A 55 10.26 3.07 -21.43
N SER A 56 9.58 3.24 -20.31
CA SER A 56 8.50 2.36 -19.85
C SER A 56 7.20 3.14 -19.93
N ARG A 57 6.20 2.59 -20.63
CA ARG A 57 4.87 3.19 -20.73
C ARG A 57 4.07 2.83 -19.49
N PHE A 58 3.51 3.84 -18.84
CA PHE A 58 2.57 3.70 -17.73
C PHE A 58 1.38 4.60 -17.99
N THR A 59 0.17 4.24 -17.55
CA THR A 59 -0.93 5.20 -17.61
C THR A 59 -0.73 6.27 -16.55
N ALA A 60 -0.81 7.54 -16.96
CA ALA A 60 -0.68 8.67 -16.04
C ALA A 60 -1.82 8.68 -14.99
N VAL A 61 -2.99 8.16 -15.35
CA VAL A 61 -4.18 8.11 -14.48
C VAL A 61 -4.01 7.05 -13.39
N GLY A 62 -3.65 5.81 -13.75
CA GLY A 62 -3.40 4.74 -12.78
C GLY A 62 -2.26 5.08 -11.83
N ALA A 63 -1.15 5.59 -12.38
CA ALA A 63 0.01 5.99 -11.57
C ALA A 63 -0.31 7.13 -10.58
N SER A 64 -1.04 8.17 -11.02
CA SER A 64 -1.38 9.30 -10.15
C SER A 64 -2.40 8.95 -9.06
N ALA A 65 -3.39 8.10 -9.36
CA ALA A 65 -4.34 7.59 -8.37
C ALA A 65 -3.64 6.74 -7.30
N ASN A 66 -2.77 5.83 -7.71
CA ASN A 66 -1.96 5.00 -6.82
C ASN A 66 -1.03 5.85 -5.93
N MET A 67 -0.31 6.81 -6.52
CA MET A 67 0.60 7.69 -5.78
C MET A 67 -0.15 8.53 -4.74
N SER A 68 -1.33 9.03 -5.09
CA SER A 68 -2.18 9.80 -4.16
C SER A 68 -2.64 8.95 -2.97
N CYS A 69 -3.12 7.73 -3.23
CA CYS A 69 -3.55 6.80 -2.17
C CYS A 69 -2.38 6.38 -1.26
N LEU A 70 -1.22 6.08 -1.85
CA LEU A 70 0.00 5.75 -1.10
C LEU A 70 0.47 6.92 -0.23
N THR A 71 0.40 8.15 -0.74
CA THR A 71 0.78 9.35 0.02
C THR A 71 -0.15 9.56 1.21
N LEU A 72 -1.46 9.47 0.99
CA LEU A 72 -2.47 9.57 2.05
C LEU A 72 -2.29 8.46 3.10
N GLY A 73 -2.11 7.21 2.67
CA GLY A 73 -1.86 6.08 3.56
C GLY A 73 -0.59 6.25 4.39
N SER A 74 0.49 6.72 3.77
CA SER A 74 1.78 6.96 4.46
C SER A 74 1.66 8.06 5.51
N ILE A 75 0.99 9.18 5.19
CA ILE A 75 0.75 10.26 6.15
C ILE A 75 -0.11 9.75 7.31
N ALA A 76 -1.20 9.05 7.01
CA ALA A 76 -2.12 8.58 8.03
C ALA A 76 -1.52 7.52 8.96
N LEU A 77 -0.57 6.71 8.47
CA LEU A 77 0.26 5.80 9.29
C LEU A 77 1.29 6.55 10.15
N ALA A 78 1.80 7.69 9.70
CA ALA A 78 2.74 8.50 10.47
C ALA A 78 2.08 9.31 11.61
N LEU A 79 0.80 9.67 11.46
CA LEU A 79 0.08 10.53 12.42
C LEU A 79 0.14 10.05 13.88
N PRO A 80 -0.15 8.77 14.22
CA PRO A 80 -0.11 8.31 15.61
C PRO A 80 1.30 8.40 16.21
N THR A 81 2.32 8.05 15.42
CA THR A 81 3.74 8.11 15.84
C THR A 81 4.19 9.54 16.11
N LEU A 82 3.78 10.49 15.27
CA LEU A 82 4.09 11.91 15.49
C LEU A 82 3.38 12.46 16.73
N TYR A 83 2.14 12.04 16.96
CA TYR A 83 1.36 12.47 18.11
C TYR A 83 1.95 11.99 19.43
N ASP A 84 2.48 10.76 19.47
CA ASP A 84 3.17 10.18 20.65
C ASP A 84 4.38 11.01 21.11
N HIS A 85 4.98 11.82 20.22
CA HIS A 85 6.10 12.71 20.56
C HIS A 85 5.67 14.09 21.08
N ILE A 86 4.36 14.38 21.13
CA ILE A 86 3.85 15.67 21.63
C ILE A 86 3.82 15.64 23.17
N PRO A 87 4.32 16.70 23.85
CA PRO A 87 4.24 16.79 25.30
C PRO A 87 2.78 16.74 25.79
N ASN A 88 2.51 15.92 26.80
CA ASN A 88 1.18 15.64 27.37
C ASN A 88 0.25 14.77 26.51
N SER A 89 0.75 14.15 25.44
CA SER A 89 -0.01 13.07 24.79
C SER A 89 -0.18 11.88 25.75
N THR A 90 -1.37 11.28 25.76
CA THR A 90 -1.60 10.03 26.50
C THR A 90 -1.63 8.84 25.54
N ALA A 91 -1.33 7.65 26.05
CA ALA A 91 -1.44 6.43 25.26
C ALA A 91 -2.87 6.20 24.74
N GLU A 92 -3.89 6.67 25.47
CA GLU A 92 -5.29 6.60 25.05
C GLU A 92 -5.57 7.49 23.83
N ASP A 93 -5.02 8.71 23.83
CA ASP A 93 -5.12 9.64 22.70
C ASP A 93 -4.41 9.11 21.45
N VAL A 94 -3.20 8.54 21.60
CA VAL A 94 -2.46 7.91 20.49
C VAL A 94 -3.27 6.75 19.89
N LEU A 95 -3.88 5.92 20.73
CA LEU A 95 -4.75 4.81 20.28
C LEU A 95 -6.01 5.32 19.58
N LEU A 96 -6.63 6.40 20.08
CA LEU A 96 -7.79 7.01 19.46
C LEU A 96 -7.45 7.52 18.05
N ILE A 97 -6.33 8.24 17.91
CA ILE A 97 -5.85 8.73 16.61
C ILE A 97 -5.54 7.55 15.68
N SER A 98 -4.86 6.52 16.16
CA SER A 98 -4.58 5.30 15.39
C SER A 98 -5.86 4.62 14.87
N ARG A 99 -6.89 4.49 15.70
CA ARG A 99 -8.18 3.91 15.31
C ARG A 99 -8.91 4.76 14.27
N ILE A 100 -8.96 6.08 14.47
CA ILE A 100 -9.57 7.00 13.49
C ILE A 100 -8.84 6.92 12.16
N SER A 101 -7.51 7.01 12.16
CA SER A 101 -6.69 6.89 10.95
C SER A 101 -6.93 5.56 10.24
N SER A 102 -6.98 4.43 10.96
CA SER A 102 -7.25 3.11 10.38
C SER A 102 -8.62 3.04 9.70
N VAL A 103 -9.68 3.57 10.33
CA VAL A 103 -11.03 3.62 9.74
C VAL A 103 -11.06 4.51 8.50
N VAL A 104 -10.43 5.69 8.55
CA VAL A 104 -10.37 6.61 7.40
C VAL A 104 -9.63 5.96 6.22
N ILE A 105 -8.46 5.36 6.45
CA ILE A 105 -7.71 4.65 5.40
C ILE A 105 -8.53 3.49 4.84
N ALA A 106 -9.23 2.73 5.67
CA ALA A 106 -10.08 1.63 5.20
C ALA A 106 -11.21 2.11 4.28
N ILE A 107 -11.87 3.23 4.62
CA ILE A 107 -12.89 3.84 3.76
C ILE A 107 -12.28 4.29 2.44
N VAL A 108 -11.16 5.01 2.47
CA VAL A 108 -10.46 5.48 1.27
C VAL A 108 -10.05 4.30 0.39
N TYR A 109 -9.57 3.21 0.98
CA TYR A 109 -9.21 1.99 0.27
C TYR A 109 -10.41 1.32 -0.40
N ILE A 110 -11.56 1.23 0.28
CA ILE A 110 -12.79 0.71 -0.32
C ILE A 110 -13.24 1.59 -1.48
N MET A 111 -13.20 2.92 -1.33
CA MET A 111 -13.52 3.85 -2.42
C MET A 111 -12.57 3.68 -3.60
N PHE A 112 -11.27 3.49 -3.34
CA PHE A 112 -10.26 3.22 -4.35
C PHE A 112 -10.52 1.88 -5.06
N LEU A 113 -10.90 0.82 -4.33
CA LEU A 113 -11.28 -0.45 -4.94
C LEU A 113 -12.51 -0.31 -5.85
N VAL A 114 -13.53 0.46 -5.46
CA VAL A 114 -14.68 0.76 -6.32
C VAL A 114 -14.25 1.55 -7.55
N PHE A 115 -13.32 2.49 -7.39
CA PHE A 115 -12.77 3.25 -8.51
C PHE A 115 -12.05 2.34 -9.52
N GLN A 116 -11.16 1.49 -9.01
CA GLN A 116 -10.34 0.59 -9.80
C GLN A 116 -11.16 -0.53 -10.47
N LEU A 117 -12.13 -1.12 -9.76
CA LEU A 117 -12.86 -2.31 -10.22
C LEU A 117 -14.18 -2.01 -10.94
N CYS A 118 -14.78 -0.84 -10.71
CA CYS A 118 -16.09 -0.52 -11.27
C CYS A 118 -16.06 0.70 -12.19
N THR A 119 -15.50 1.82 -11.75
CA THR A 119 -15.68 3.09 -12.49
C THR A 119 -14.64 3.33 -13.58
N HIS A 120 -13.40 2.87 -13.38
CA HIS A 120 -12.29 3.03 -14.33
C HIS A 120 -11.64 1.67 -14.66
N ALA A 121 -12.42 0.59 -14.57
CA ALA A 121 -11.95 -0.76 -14.77
C ALA A 121 -11.31 -0.97 -16.16
N ASP A 122 -11.78 -0.24 -17.17
CA ASP A 122 -11.27 -0.23 -18.54
C ASP A 122 -9.83 0.30 -18.65
N ILE A 123 -9.46 1.29 -17.84
CA ILE A 123 -8.10 1.84 -17.81
C ILE A 123 -7.14 0.83 -17.17
N PHE A 124 -7.58 0.16 -16.09
CA PHE A 124 -6.74 -0.80 -15.36
C PHE A 124 -6.68 -2.18 -16.02
N SER A 125 -7.73 -2.63 -16.72
CA SER A 125 -7.70 -3.89 -17.48
C SER A 125 -6.79 -3.79 -18.72
N GLY A 126 -6.75 -2.61 -19.35
CA GLY A 126 -5.85 -2.36 -20.48
C GLY A 126 -4.37 -2.39 -20.08
N GLU A 127 -4.03 -2.00 -18.85
CA GLU A 127 -2.65 -2.13 -18.33
C GLU A 127 -2.23 -3.61 -18.16
N GLU A 128 -3.12 -4.45 -17.63
CA GLU A 128 -2.85 -5.89 -17.44
C GLU A 128 -2.63 -6.62 -18.78
N GLU A 129 -3.42 -6.28 -19.81
CA GLU A 129 -3.28 -6.87 -21.15
C GLU A 129 -1.99 -6.42 -21.89
N GLU A 130 -1.59 -5.15 -21.72
CA GLU A 130 -0.32 -4.64 -22.28
C GLU A 130 0.91 -5.26 -21.60
N GLU A 131 0.88 -5.46 -20.28
CA GLU A 131 1.95 -6.15 -19.54
C GLU A 131 2.11 -7.61 -19.98
N GLU A 132 0.99 -8.33 -20.16
CA GLU A 132 1.02 -9.74 -20.57
C GLU A 132 1.56 -9.91 -22.00
N GLN A 133 1.20 -9.00 -22.92
CA GLN A 133 1.74 -9.00 -24.29
C GLN A 133 3.24 -8.64 -24.33
N ALA A 134 3.69 -7.67 -23.52
CA ALA A 134 5.10 -7.30 -23.44
C ALA A 134 5.98 -8.39 -22.80
N ALA A 135 5.42 -9.21 -21.91
CA ALA A 135 6.12 -10.35 -21.31
C ALA A 135 6.32 -11.52 -22.30
N LEU A 136 5.48 -11.63 -23.33
CA LEU A 136 5.50 -12.69 -24.34
C LEU A 136 6.31 -12.35 -25.61
N SER A 137 6.74 -11.10 -25.77
CA SER A 137 7.58 -10.60 -26.88
C SER A 137 9.06 -10.50 -26.53
#